data_AF-A0A4Q7VIM4-F1
#
_entry.id   AF-A0A4Q7VIM4-F1
#
_cell.length_a   1.000
_cell.length_b   1.000
_cell.length_c   1.000
_cell.angle_alpha   90.00
_cell.angle_beta   90.00
_cell.angle_gamma   90.00
#
_symmetry.space_group_name_H-M   'P 1'
#
loop_
_entity.id
_entity.type
_entity.pdbx_description
1 polymer ?
#
loop_
_entity_poly.entity_id
_entity_poly.type
_entity_poly.pdbx_seq_one_letter_code
_entity_poly.pdbx_strand_id
1 'polypeptide(L)'
;METNKPKVIQNYEKLSKEIQEQIKLNYLEGFSEHLIEFTNHKGELVSALPFETDEKIYMVRMSVRKAMELVDQDSDYDDDGILLSSRREQYEEKYASDDDDFDEDED
;
A
#
# COMPACT_ATOMS: atom_id res chain seq x y z
N MET A 1 5.65 -24.41 -0.08
CA MET A 1 5.77 -24.08 1.35
C MET A 1 5.01 -22.78 1.53
N GLU A 2 3.93 -22.76 2.31
CA GLU A 2 3.24 -21.51 2.65
C GLU A 2 4.22 -20.65 3.43
N THR A 3 4.75 -19.61 2.78
CA THR A 3 5.47 -18.54 3.44
C THR A 3 4.47 -17.85 4.35
N ASN A 4 4.41 -18.26 5.62
CA ASN A 4 3.51 -17.68 6.61
C ASN A 4 4.07 -16.29 7.01
N LYS A 5 4.05 -15.37 6.05
CA LYS A 5 4.46 -13.97 6.22
C LYS A 5 3.66 -13.41 7.40
N PRO A 6 4.32 -12.80 8.40
CA PRO A 6 3.62 -12.30 9.57
C PRO A 6 2.56 -11.27 9.13
N LYS A 7 1.36 -11.35 9.72
CA LYS A 7 0.27 -10.43 9.41
C LYS A 7 0.28 -9.26 10.38
N VAL A 8 0.37 -8.04 9.85
CA VAL A 8 0.39 -6.80 10.64
C VAL A 8 -0.88 -6.01 10.36
N ILE A 9 -1.75 -5.89 11.36
CA ILE A 9 -2.97 -5.09 11.27
C ILE A 9 -2.70 -3.69 11.83
N GLN A 10 -2.79 -2.66 10.99
CA GLN A 10 -2.47 -1.29 11.39
C GLN A 10 -3.31 -0.26 10.60
N ASN A 11 -3.48 0.97 11.12
CA ASN A 11 -4.11 2.06 10.36
C ASN A 11 -3.17 2.58 9.26
N TYR A 12 -3.73 3.09 8.17
CA TYR A 12 -2.98 3.74 7.09
C TYR A 12 -2.03 4.83 7.62
N GLU A 13 -2.55 5.73 8.46
CA GLU A 13 -1.80 6.85 9.05
C GLU A 13 -0.62 6.43 9.93
N LYS A 14 -0.61 5.19 10.42
CA LYS A 14 0.48 4.68 11.24
C LYS A 14 1.57 4.00 10.40
N LEU A 15 1.28 3.64 9.15
CA LEU A 15 2.25 3.01 8.26
C LEU A 15 3.43 3.95 8.02
N SER A 16 4.60 3.37 7.80
CA SER A 16 5.75 4.12 7.32
C SER A 16 5.44 4.74 5.95
N LYS A 17 6.03 5.90 5.67
CA LYS A 17 5.87 6.59 4.38
C LYS A 17 6.16 5.65 3.22
N GLU A 18 7.21 4.85 3.35
CA GLU A 18 7.57 3.84 2.35
C GLU A 18 6.44 2.89 1.98
N ILE A 19 5.80 2.28 2.99
CA ILE A 19 4.68 1.36 2.75
C ILE A 19 3.48 2.11 2.16
N GLN A 20 3.23 3.35 2.59
CA GLN A 20 2.18 4.18 2.00
C GLN A 20 2.48 4.45 0.51
N GLU A 21 3.69 4.88 0.18
CA GLU A 21 4.15 5.16 -1.19
C GLU A 21 4.05 3.91 -2.08
N GLN A 22 4.48 2.73 -1.59
CA GLN A 22 4.34 1.48 -2.33
C GLN A 22 2.87 1.06 -2.53
N ILE A 23 1.99 1.27 -1.54
CA ILE A 23 0.56 1.06 -1.71
C ILE A 23 0.04 1.97 -2.82
N LYS A 24 0.39 3.26 -2.81
CA LYS A 24 -0.02 4.19 -3.87
C LYS A 24 0.45 3.72 -5.25
N LEU A 25 1.68 3.22 -5.35
CA LEU A 25 2.25 2.68 -6.59
C LEU A 25 1.47 1.46 -7.12
N ASN A 26 1.07 0.56 -6.22
CA ASN A 26 0.31 -0.64 -6.57
C ASN A 26 -1.16 -0.33 -6.91
N TYR A 27 -1.72 0.73 -6.32
CA TYR A 27 -3.11 1.12 -6.45
C TYR A 27 -3.22 2.54 -7.04
N LEU A 28 -2.88 2.65 -8.32
CA LEU A 28 -2.87 3.92 -9.05
C LEU A 28 -4.26 4.57 -9.11
N GLU A 29 -5.32 3.77 -9.25
CA GLU A 29 -6.71 4.26 -9.31
C GLU A 29 -7.33 4.42 -7.91
N GLY A 30 -6.50 4.39 -6.87
CA GLY A 30 -6.92 4.39 -5.49
C GLY A 30 -7.16 2.98 -4.94
N PHE A 31 -7.19 2.90 -3.62
CA PHE A 31 -7.24 1.62 -2.90
C PHE A 31 -8.61 1.34 -2.28
N SER A 32 -9.60 2.21 -2.50
CA SER A 32 -10.93 2.14 -1.86
C SER A 32 -11.77 0.94 -2.27
N GLU A 33 -11.60 0.45 -3.50
CA GLU A 33 -12.30 -0.73 -4.04
C GLU A 33 -11.59 -2.05 -3.69
N HIS A 34 -10.34 -1.97 -3.24
CA HIS A 34 -9.52 -3.14 -2.90
C HIS A 34 -9.62 -3.54 -1.41
N LEU A 35 -10.47 -2.87 -0.63
CA LEU A 35 -10.68 -3.22 0.76
C LEU A 35 -11.41 -4.56 0.88
N ILE A 36 -10.92 -5.42 1.76
CA ILE A 36 -11.58 -6.66 2.15
C ILE A 36 -12.24 -6.50 3.52
N GLU A 37 -13.41 -7.12 3.68
CA GLU A 37 -14.10 -7.20 4.95
C GLU A 37 -13.72 -8.48 5.69
N PHE A 38 -13.30 -8.36 6.93
CA PHE A 38 -12.99 -9.51 7.78
C PHE A 38 -13.43 -9.27 9.22
N THR A 39 -13.60 -10.36 9.96
CA THR A 39 -13.93 -10.30 11.38
C THR A 39 -12.63 -10.21 12.17
N ASN A 40 -12.47 -9.15 12.96
CA ASN A 40 -11.28 -8.99 13.81
C ASN A 40 -11.30 -9.94 15.01
N HIS A 41 -10.23 -9.94 15.81
CA HIS A 41 -10.13 -10.77 17.02
C HIS A 41 -11.19 -10.46 18.10
N LYS A 42 -11.96 -9.37 17.95
CA LYS A 42 -13.06 -8.97 18.84
C LYS A 42 -14.43 -9.39 18.34
N GLY A 43 -14.52 -10.01 17.16
CA GLY A 43 -15.81 -10.36 16.54
C GLY A 43 -16.45 -9.21 15.78
N GLU A 44 -15.74 -8.10 15.55
CA GLU A 44 -16.26 -6.96 14.80
C GLU A 44 -15.90 -7.10 13.32
N LEU A 45 -16.89 -6.83 12.45
CA LEU A 45 -16.69 -6.79 11.01
C LEU A 45 -16.00 -5.46 10.66
N VAL A 46 -14.78 -5.57 10.16
CA VAL A 46 -13.93 -4.43 9.82
C VAL A 46 -13.41 -4.57 8.40
N SER A 47 -13.21 -3.44 7.74
CA SER A 47 -12.59 -3.40 6.41
C SER A 47 -11.10 -3.08 6.52
N ALA A 48 -10.27 -3.72 5.71
CA ALA A 48 -8.86 -3.38 5.56
C ALA A 48 -8.37 -3.61 4.14
N LEU A 49 -7.36 -2.84 3.74
CA LEU A 49 -6.62 -3.07 2.51
C LEU A 49 -5.55 -4.15 2.74
N PRO A 50 -5.58 -5.29 2.05
CA PRO A 50 -4.52 -6.28 2.10
C PRO A 50 -3.38 -5.83 1.20
N PHE A 51 -2.19 -5.65 1.77
CA PHE A 51 -0.98 -5.28 1.05
C PHE A 51 0.14 -6.25 1.42
N GLU A 52 0.59 -7.05 0.46
CA GLU A 52 1.66 -8.02 0.69
C GLU A 52 3.00 -7.41 0.29
N THR A 53 3.95 -7.38 1.24
CA THR A 53 5.36 -7.07 0.95
C THR A 53 6.21 -8.33 1.03
N ASP A 54 7.49 -8.22 0.67
CA ASP A 54 8.42 -9.35 0.77
C ASP A 54 8.58 -9.82 2.22
N GLU A 55 8.67 -8.88 3.17
CA GLU A 55 8.80 -9.20 4.60
C GLU A 55 7.51 -9.71 5.25
N LYS A 56 6.36 -9.06 5.01
CA LYS A 56 5.13 -9.27 5.80
C LYS A 56 3.86 -8.81 5.09
N ILE A 57 2.71 -9.28 5.57
CA ILE A 57 1.39 -8.91 5.03
C ILE A 57 0.81 -7.79 5.89
N TYR A 58 0.64 -6.61 5.32
CA TYR A 58 -0.04 -5.49 5.95
C TYR A 58 -1.54 -5.57 5.70
N MET A 59 -2.33 -5.51 6.77
CA MET A 59 -3.77 -5.38 6.74
C MET A 59 -4.12 -3.98 7.22
N VAL A 60 -4.25 -3.06 6.28
CA VAL A 60 -4.41 -1.64 6.57
C VAL A 60 -5.86 -1.34 6.88
N ARG A 61 -6.22 -1.28 8.16
CA ARG A 61 -7.61 -1.07 8.59
C ARG A 61 -8.05 0.37 8.32
N MET A 62 -9.12 0.51 7.55
CA MET A 62 -9.78 1.79 7.27
C MET A 62 -11.19 1.52 6.71
N SER A 63 -12.06 2.51 6.79
CA SER A 63 -13.36 2.44 6.11
C SER A 63 -13.22 2.86 4.64
N VAL A 64 -14.09 2.37 3.77
CA VAL A 64 -14.13 2.77 2.34
C VAL A 64 -14.21 4.29 2.17
N ARG A 65 -15.04 4.96 2.99
CA ARG A 65 -15.12 6.43 3.03
C ARG A 65 -13.77 7.07 3.37
N LYS A 66 -13.07 6.53 4.37
CA LYS A 66 -11.77 7.04 4.79
C LYS A 66 -10.72 6.82 3.70
N ALA A 67 -10.79 5.71 2.97
CA ALA A 67 -9.91 5.46 1.83
C ALA A 67 -10.11 6.50 0.71
N MET A 68 -11.36 6.79 0.35
CA MET A 68 -11.66 7.87 -0.59
C MET A 68 -11.19 9.24 -0.08
N GLU A 69 -11.47 9.58 1.18
CA GLU A 69 -10.99 10.84 1.77
C GLU A 69 -9.46 10.92 1.79
N LEU A 70 -8.76 9.81 2.01
CA LEU A 70 -7.30 9.77 1.98
C LEU A 70 -6.78 10.04 0.56
N VAL A 71 -7.45 9.55 -0.48
CA VAL A 71 -7.05 9.83 -1.86
C VAL A 71 -7.37 11.28 -2.23
N ASP A 72 -8.59 11.74 -1.94
CA ASP A 72 -9.07 13.11 -2.21
C ASP A 72 -8.25 14.21 -1.52
N GLN A 73 -7.83 13.97 -0.27
CA GLN A 73 -7.03 14.93 0.50
C GLN A 73 -5.54 14.86 0.19
N ASP A 74 -5.10 13.91 -0.64
CA ASP A 74 -3.70 13.64 -0.88
C ASP A 74 -3.25 14.24 -2.20
N SER A 75 -2.27 15.15 -2.10
CA SER A 75 -1.74 15.90 -3.24
C SER A 75 -1.03 15.05 -4.29
N ASP A 76 -0.84 13.76 -4.03
CA ASP A 76 -0.24 12.84 -4.99
C ASP A 76 -1.25 12.34 -6.01
N TYR A 77 -2.54 12.55 -5.79
CA TYR A 77 -3.64 12.14 -6.67
C TYR A 77 -4.25 13.34 -7.41
N ASP A 78 -4.83 13.08 -8.58
CA ASP A 78 -5.61 14.04 -9.36
C ASP A 78 -7.09 14.08 -8.91
N ASP A 79 -7.91 14.96 -9.50
CA ASP A 79 -9.32 15.16 -9.14
C ASP A 79 -10.17 13.89 -9.37
N ASP A 80 -9.70 13.01 -10.24
CA ASP A 80 -10.32 11.70 -10.54
C ASP A 80 -9.89 10.59 -9.53
N GLY A 81 -9.02 10.90 -8.56
CA GLY A 81 -8.50 9.94 -7.59
C GLY A 81 -7.41 9.02 -8.14
N ILE A 82 -6.81 9.41 -9.27
CA ILE A 82 -5.73 8.68 -9.94
C ILE A 82 -4.36 9.25 -9.53
N LEU A 83 -3.41 8.39 -9.20
CA LEU A 83 -2.05 8.80 -8.83
C LEU A 83 -1.40 9.56 -9.97
N LEU A 84 -0.89 10.76 -9.66
CA LEU A 84 -0.22 11.62 -10.62
C LEU A 84 0.98 10.89 -11.23
N SER A 85 1.11 10.95 -12.55
CA SER A 85 2.22 10.31 -13.29
C SER A 85 3.60 10.76 -12.78
N SER A 86 3.75 12.04 -12.42
CA SER A 86 4.99 12.54 -11.82
C SER A 86 5.30 11.93 -10.45
N ARG A 87 4.29 11.57 -9.66
CA ARG A 87 4.48 10.92 -8.36
C ARG A 87 4.74 9.44 -8.52
N ARG A 88 4.02 8.81 -9.44
CA ARG A 88 4.27 7.43 -9.85
C ARG A 88 5.72 7.24 -10.29
N GLU A 89 6.23 8.06 -11.20
CA GLU A 89 7.61 7.98 -11.68
C GLU A 89 8.63 8.19 -10.55
N GLN A 90 8.40 9.15 -9.65
CA GLN A 90 9.26 9.36 -8.47
C GLN A 90 9.30 8.14 -7.53
N TYR A 91 8.16 7.49 -7.30
CA TYR A 91 8.10 6.29 -6.48
C TYR A 91 8.72 5.09 -7.21
N GLU A 92 8.45 4.92 -8.51
CA GLU A 92 9.10 3.92 -9.34
C GLU A 92 10.61 4.10 -9.28
N GLU A 93 11.16 5.28 -9.50
CA GLU A 93 12.62 5.53 -9.41
C GLU A 93 13.17 5.24 -8.01
N LYS A 94 12.46 5.65 -6.95
CA LYS A 94 12.88 5.46 -5.55
C LYS A 94 12.93 3.99 -5.13
N TYR A 95 12.03 3.16 -5.65
CA TYR A 95 11.94 1.73 -5.29
C TYR A 95 12.47 0.80 -6.38
N ALA A 96 12.70 1.27 -7.59
CA ALA A 96 13.33 0.50 -8.67
C ALA A 96 14.78 0.16 -8.34
N SER A 97 15.48 1.00 -7.56
CA SER A 97 16.85 0.71 -7.11
C SER A 97 16.95 -0.44 -6.10
N ASP A 98 15.85 -0.90 -5.51
CA ASP A 98 15.87 -2.03 -4.55
C ASP A 98 15.87 -3.40 -5.27
N ASP A 99 15.62 -3.42 -6.59
CA ASP A 99 15.61 -4.64 -7.42
C ASP A 99 16.92 -4.82 -8.25
N ASP A 100 17.79 -3.80 -8.32
CA ASP A 100 18.99 -3.76 -9.19
C ASP A 100 20.34 -3.88 -8.43
N ASP A 101 20.33 -4.36 -7.18
CA ASP A 101 21.55 -4.74 -6.44
C ASP A 101 21.84 -6.26 -6.55
N PHE A 102 21.58 -6.82 -7.74
CA PHE A 102 22.08 -8.15 -8.11
C PHE A 102 22.76 -8.05 -9.48
N ASP A 103 24.07 -8.31 -9.49
CA ASP A 103 25.00 -8.36 -10.62
C ASP A 103 25.64 -7.04 -11.09
N GLU A 104 26.76 -6.70 -10.45
CA GLU A 104 28.02 -6.51 -11.21
C GLU A 104 29.22 -6.97 -10.35
N ASP A 105 29.23 -8.27 -9.98
CA ASP A 105 30.48 -9.01 -9.81
C ASP A 105 30.98 -9.35 -11.22
N GLU A 106 31.68 -8.42 -11.89
CA GLU A 106 32.53 -8.78 -13.03
C GLU A 106 33.88 -8.04 -12.99
N ASP A 107 34.91 -8.84 -12.67
CA ASP A 107 36.39 -8.69 -12.72
C ASP A 107 37.14 -8.01 -11.54
#